data_AF-A0A7X7KXC4-F1
#
_entry.id   AF-A0A7X7KXC4-F1
#
_cell.length_a   1.000
_cell.length_b   1.000
_cell.length_c   1.000
_cell.angle_alpha   90.00
_cell.angle_beta   90.00
_cell.angle_gamma   90.00
#
_symmetry.space_group_name_H-M   'P 1'
#
loop_
_entity.id
_entity.type
_entity.pdbx_description
1 polymer ?
#
loop_
_entity_poly.entity_id
_entity_poly.type
_entity_poly.pdbx_seq_one_letter_code
_entity_poly.pdbx_strand_id
1 'polypeptide(L)'
;QAPAYILRQAAAQRFSRIVVATAGGVHALHVLALAEGLSQAWNLPVSVLRIEPAPEAAPEPPRRGLDALLARSFLLGRTIEIGRVTDLVRQIDAQAGAEDLLLIGAPHFGVAASHFAGSLPEQLARIHAGPMLMCLSEPPPSPPFRDFLWEANITMGVQGRDRDGVIRLLVDRLCESGVVPAELRQTCVKRALAREALGSTVVGCQTALPHALLPDYDGVAAALAVCPAGVVFGSGEAAPKFIFLLVSSARSHDRYLGALARIARQMIDADTRQAVLSCATPTDVMNALAGKPSV
;
A
#
# COMPACT_ATOMS: atom_id res chain seq x y z
N GLN A 1 6.09 17.95 -0.58
CA GLN A 1 7.08 17.33 -1.48
C GLN A 1 6.41 17.12 -2.82
N ALA A 2 7.13 17.30 -3.93
CA ALA A 2 6.54 17.30 -5.27
C ALA A 2 6.56 15.87 -5.85
N PRO A 3 5.46 15.40 -6.48
CA PRO A 3 5.49 14.17 -7.26
C PRO A 3 6.59 14.22 -8.32
N ALA A 4 7.22 13.07 -8.59
CA ALA A 4 8.18 12.92 -9.67
C ALA A 4 7.44 12.56 -10.97
N TYR A 5 7.87 13.15 -12.08
CA TYR A 5 7.24 12.95 -13.38
C TYR A 5 8.24 12.38 -14.37
N ILE A 6 7.89 11.27 -15.03
CA ILE A 6 8.63 10.77 -16.18
C ILE A 6 7.85 11.15 -17.43
N LEU A 7 8.43 12.05 -18.22
CA LEU A 7 7.87 12.50 -19.49
C LEU A 7 8.58 11.80 -20.65
N ARG A 8 7.80 11.11 -21.48
CA ARG A 8 8.22 10.65 -22.80
C ARG A 8 7.57 11.55 -23.84
N GLN A 9 8.35 12.45 -24.42
CA GLN A 9 7.90 13.42 -25.39
C GLN A 9 8.25 12.95 -26.83
N ALA A 10 7.27 12.96 -27.73
CA ALA A 10 7.52 13.00 -29.16
C ALA A 10 7.87 14.44 -29.58
N ALA A 11 8.78 14.63 -30.54
CA ALA A 11 9.37 15.93 -30.88
C ALA A 11 8.32 17.06 -31.03
N ALA A 12 8.57 18.18 -30.33
CA ALA A 12 7.87 19.47 -30.40
C ALA A 12 6.44 19.47 -31.02
N GLN A 13 5.46 18.96 -30.26
CA GLN A 13 4.04 19.04 -30.60
C GLN A 13 3.25 19.85 -29.56
N ARG A 14 2.20 20.52 -30.02
CA ARG A 14 1.14 21.11 -29.18
C ARG A 14 0.10 20.03 -28.94
N PHE A 15 -0.19 19.72 -27.68
CA PHE A 15 -1.17 18.69 -27.34
C PHE A 15 -2.60 19.12 -27.72
N SER A 16 -3.44 18.19 -28.17
CA SER A 16 -4.86 18.43 -28.48
C SER A 16 -5.78 18.29 -27.28
N ARG A 17 -5.47 17.36 -26.37
CA ARG A 17 -6.18 17.09 -25.12
C ARG A 17 -5.30 16.34 -24.14
N ILE A 18 -5.73 16.29 -22.90
CA ILE A 18 -5.13 15.48 -21.83
C ILE A 18 -6.04 14.27 -21.61
N VAL A 19 -5.48 13.07 -21.68
CA VAL A 19 -6.20 11.82 -21.40
C VAL A 19 -5.65 11.23 -20.12
N VAL A 20 -6.48 11.10 -19.09
CA VAL A 20 -6.11 10.49 -17.81
C VAL A 20 -6.63 9.05 -17.78
N ALA A 21 -5.73 8.07 -17.69
CA ALA A 21 -6.12 6.69 -17.42
C ALA A 21 -5.84 6.32 -15.95
N THR A 22 -6.87 5.89 -15.23
CA THR A 22 -6.78 5.57 -13.81
C THR A 22 -7.64 4.37 -13.41
N ALA A 23 -7.10 3.55 -12.50
CA ALA A 23 -7.82 2.46 -11.83
C ALA A 23 -8.23 2.82 -10.38
N GLY A 24 -8.02 4.08 -9.96
CA GLY A 24 -8.27 4.56 -8.60
C GLY A 24 -7.02 4.62 -7.71
N GLY A 25 -7.23 4.78 -6.40
CA GLY A 25 -6.16 4.87 -5.40
C GLY A 25 -5.49 6.23 -5.27
N VAL A 26 -4.44 6.32 -4.45
CA VAL A 26 -3.74 7.60 -4.12
C VAL A 26 -3.09 8.26 -5.34
N HIS A 27 -2.69 7.46 -6.34
CA HIS A 27 -2.13 7.96 -7.59
C HIS A 27 -3.17 8.64 -8.47
N ALA A 28 -4.44 8.18 -8.44
CA ALA A 28 -5.52 8.79 -9.20
C ALA A 28 -5.71 10.27 -8.84
N LEU A 29 -5.61 10.60 -7.56
CA LEU A 29 -5.79 11.97 -7.06
C LEU A 29 -4.71 12.90 -7.59
N HIS A 30 -3.45 12.46 -7.54
CA HIS A 30 -2.33 13.26 -8.03
C HIS A 30 -2.36 13.42 -9.55
N VAL A 31 -2.75 12.38 -10.29
CA VAL A 31 -2.88 12.47 -11.74
C VAL A 31 -4.03 13.40 -12.14
N LEU A 32 -5.17 13.36 -11.43
CA LEU A 32 -6.30 14.26 -11.67
C LEU A 32 -5.95 15.73 -11.34
N ALA A 33 -5.28 15.98 -10.21
CA ALA A 33 -4.85 17.33 -9.84
C ALA A 33 -3.82 17.89 -10.83
N LEU A 34 -2.91 17.04 -11.32
CA LEU A 34 -1.99 17.44 -12.40
C LEU A 34 -2.74 17.75 -13.69
N ALA A 35 -3.69 16.90 -14.08
CA ALA A 35 -4.49 17.09 -15.30
C ALA A 35 -5.24 18.43 -15.27
N GLU A 36 -5.81 18.80 -14.13
CA GLU A 36 -6.45 20.11 -13.92
C GLU A 36 -5.44 21.25 -14.09
N GLY A 37 -4.30 21.19 -13.39
CA GLY A 37 -3.26 22.22 -13.48
C GLY A 37 -2.74 22.41 -14.92
N LEU A 38 -2.51 21.31 -15.64
CA LEU A 38 -2.10 21.35 -17.04
C LEU A 38 -3.22 21.85 -17.97
N SER A 39 -4.47 21.46 -17.73
CA SER A 39 -5.63 21.92 -18.48
C SER A 39 -5.79 23.43 -18.38
N GLN A 40 -5.67 23.98 -17.18
CA GLN A 40 -5.73 25.42 -16.94
C GLN A 40 -4.54 26.16 -17.56
N ALA A 41 -3.31 25.63 -17.38
CA ALA A 41 -2.11 26.26 -17.89
C ALA A 41 -2.01 26.26 -19.42
N TRP A 42 -2.51 25.20 -20.07
CA TRP A 42 -2.39 25.00 -21.52
C TRP A 42 -3.71 25.17 -22.28
N ASN A 43 -4.81 25.48 -21.58
CA ASN A 43 -6.16 25.59 -22.12
C ASN A 43 -6.57 24.36 -22.94
N LEU A 44 -6.35 23.16 -22.38
CA LEU A 44 -6.61 21.88 -23.04
C LEU A 44 -7.81 21.16 -22.41
N PRO A 45 -8.66 20.49 -23.20
CA PRO A 45 -9.71 19.64 -22.66
C PRO A 45 -9.11 18.39 -21.98
N VAL A 46 -9.76 17.91 -20.93
CA VAL A 46 -9.39 16.68 -20.21
C VAL A 46 -10.45 15.61 -20.42
N SER A 47 -10.01 14.39 -20.70
CA SER A 47 -10.83 13.18 -20.71
C SER A 47 -10.31 12.23 -19.63
N VAL A 48 -11.20 11.71 -18.78
CA VAL A 48 -10.84 10.75 -17.73
C VAL A 48 -11.42 9.38 -18.07
N LEU A 49 -10.52 8.42 -18.26
CA LEU A 49 -10.80 7.00 -18.45
C LEU A 49 -10.67 6.30 -17.10
N ARG A 50 -11.80 5.93 -16.50
CA ARG A 50 -11.81 5.05 -15.33
C ARG A 50 -11.92 3.62 -15.79
N ILE A 51 -10.97 2.79 -15.36
CA ILE A 51 -10.88 1.43 -15.85
C ILE A 51 -10.97 0.44 -14.72
N GLU A 52 -11.96 -0.44 -14.83
CA GLU A 52 -12.21 -1.52 -13.89
C GLU A 52 -11.88 -2.84 -14.59
N PRO A 53 -11.02 -3.70 -14.01
CA PRO A 53 -10.85 -5.06 -14.53
C PRO A 53 -12.20 -5.79 -14.49
N ALA A 54 -12.56 -6.47 -15.58
CA ALA A 54 -13.77 -7.28 -15.61
C ALA A 54 -13.66 -8.42 -14.57
N PRO A 55 -14.65 -8.63 -13.69
CA PRO A 55 -14.57 -9.69 -12.68
C PRO A 55 -14.65 -11.08 -13.34
N GLU A 56 -13.79 -12.01 -12.92
CA GLU A 56 -13.83 -13.40 -13.39
C GLU A 56 -15.03 -14.19 -12.83
N ALA A 57 -15.71 -13.70 -11.78
CA ALA A 57 -17.03 -14.20 -11.34
C ALA A 57 -17.75 -13.23 -10.37
N ALA A 58 -18.85 -12.62 -10.82
CA ALA A 58 -20.00 -12.07 -10.05
C ALA A 58 -19.75 -10.93 -9.02
N PRO A 59 -20.79 -10.19 -8.57
CA PRO A 59 -20.73 -8.73 -8.50
C PRO A 59 -20.53 -8.18 -7.08
N GLU A 60 -19.48 -7.39 -6.87
CA GLU A 60 -19.65 -6.21 -6.03
C GLU A 60 -20.24 -5.08 -6.90
N PRO A 61 -21.22 -4.31 -6.41
CA PRO A 61 -21.63 -3.10 -7.11
C PRO A 61 -20.41 -2.18 -7.23
N PRO A 62 -20.30 -1.39 -8.32
CA PRO A 62 -19.17 -0.49 -8.49
C PRO A 62 -19.07 0.39 -7.24
N ARG A 63 -17.89 0.43 -6.61
CA ARG A 63 -17.57 1.49 -5.65
C ARG A 63 -17.64 2.82 -6.42
N ARG A 64 -18.84 3.40 -6.51
CA ARG A 64 -19.06 4.80 -6.85
C ARG A 64 -18.40 5.59 -5.72
N GLY A 65 -17.13 5.96 -5.86
CA GLY A 65 -16.39 6.35 -4.67
C GLY A 65 -15.20 7.23 -4.99
N LEU A 66 -15.37 8.52 -4.72
CA LEU A 66 -14.31 9.53 -4.62
C LEU A 66 -13.64 10.01 -5.91
N ASP A 67 -13.02 9.19 -6.73
CA ASP A 67 -12.33 9.61 -7.97
C ASP A 67 -13.29 10.27 -9.00
N ALA A 68 -14.45 9.67 -9.26
CA ALA A 68 -15.46 10.23 -10.16
C ALA A 68 -16.15 11.46 -9.56
N LEU A 69 -16.24 11.54 -8.23
CA LEU A 69 -16.71 12.74 -7.53
C LEU A 69 -15.67 13.86 -7.63
N LEU A 70 -14.39 13.54 -7.42
CA LEU A 70 -13.28 14.49 -7.48
C LEU A 70 -13.05 15.00 -8.90
N ALA A 71 -13.09 14.14 -9.92
CA ALA A 71 -13.02 14.59 -11.31
C ALA A 71 -14.16 15.58 -11.64
N ARG A 72 -15.36 15.38 -11.07
CA ARG A 72 -16.48 16.35 -11.18
C ARG A 72 -16.25 17.60 -10.31
N SER A 73 -15.62 17.47 -9.15
CA SER A 73 -15.34 18.57 -8.21
C SER A 73 -14.19 19.47 -8.65
N PHE A 74 -13.19 18.94 -9.34
CA PHE A 74 -12.08 19.69 -9.95
C PHE A 74 -12.51 20.47 -11.20
N LEU A 75 -13.82 20.67 -11.41
CA LEU A 75 -14.40 21.43 -12.52
C LEU A 75 -13.85 21.04 -13.90
N LEU A 76 -13.37 19.80 -14.05
CA LEU A 76 -13.03 19.21 -15.34
C LEU A 76 -14.36 19.08 -16.10
N GLY A 77 -14.74 20.12 -16.85
CA GLY A 77 -16.10 20.32 -17.37
C GLY A 77 -16.53 19.36 -18.48
N ARG A 78 -16.02 18.12 -18.55
CA ARG A 78 -16.27 17.15 -19.63
C ARG A 78 -16.23 15.69 -19.17
N THR A 79 -16.76 14.84 -20.05
CA THR A 79 -17.22 13.45 -19.89
C THR A 79 -16.22 12.52 -19.18
N ILE A 80 -16.66 11.91 -18.07
CA ILE A 80 -15.98 10.74 -17.48
C ILE A 80 -16.50 9.52 -18.21
N GLU A 81 -15.62 8.80 -18.91
CA GLU A 81 -15.96 7.54 -19.56
C GLU A 81 -15.52 6.39 -18.65
N ILE A 82 -16.50 5.60 -18.21
CA ILE A 82 -16.26 4.42 -17.37
C ILE A 82 -16.45 3.19 -18.25
N GLY A 83 -15.38 2.44 -18.46
CA GLY A 83 -15.37 1.23 -19.27
C GLY A 83 -14.92 0.01 -18.45
N ARG A 84 -15.57 -1.13 -18.67
CA ARG A 84 -15.08 -2.45 -18.24
C ARG A 84 -14.40 -3.11 -19.42
N VAL A 85 -13.18 -3.61 -19.20
CA VAL A 85 -12.29 -3.96 -20.31
C VAL A 85 -11.57 -5.28 -20.01
N THR A 86 -11.32 -6.06 -21.05
CA THR A 86 -10.54 -7.30 -20.97
C THR A 86 -9.07 -7.07 -21.33
N ASP A 87 -8.78 -6.21 -22.30
CA ASP A 87 -7.41 -5.78 -22.65
C ASP A 87 -7.22 -4.30 -22.31
N LEU A 88 -6.70 -4.08 -21.10
CA LEU A 88 -6.50 -2.75 -20.52
C LEU A 88 -5.55 -1.87 -21.34
N VAL A 89 -4.47 -2.46 -21.84
CA VAL A 89 -3.37 -1.72 -22.49
C VAL A 89 -3.82 -1.22 -23.85
N ARG A 90 -4.39 -2.10 -24.67
CA ARG A 90 -4.87 -1.72 -26.01
C ARG A 90 -6.01 -0.71 -25.96
N GLN A 91 -6.88 -0.80 -24.94
CA GLN A 91 -7.98 0.13 -24.83
C GLN A 91 -7.54 1.53 -24.42
N ILE A 92 -6.57 1.65 -23.51
CA ILE A 92 -5.98 2.96 -23.17
C ILE A 92 -5.28 3.54 -24.40
N ASP A 93 -4.51 2.74 -25.13
CA ASP A 93 -3.81 3.18 -26.34
C ASP A 93 -4.79 3.64 -27.44
N ALA A 94 -5.87 2.89 -27.68
CA ALA A 94 -6.89 3.28 -28.67
C ALA A 94 -7.64 4.58 -28.31
N GLN A 95 -7.68 4.94 -27.02
CA GLN A 95 -8.36 6.13 -26.52
C GLN A 95 -7.47 7.36 -26.42
N ALA A 96 -6.14 7.20 -26.52
CA ALA A 96 -5.16 8.29 -26.54
C ALA A 96 -4.46 8.34 -27.91
N GLY A 97 -4.74 9.40 -28.68
CA GLY A 97 -4.13 9.63 -29.99
C GLY A 97 -2.68 10.14 -29.89
N ALA A 98 -2.02 10.23 -31.04
CA ALA A 98 -0.62 10.68 -31.13
C ALA A 98 -0.38 12.13 -30.67
N GLU A 99 -1.41 12.98 -30.70
CA GLU A 99 -1.36 14.39 -30.26
C GLU A 99 -1.91 14.58 -28.83
N ASP A 100 -2.35 13.50 -28.18
CA ASP A 100 -2.94 13.55 -26.84
C ASP A 100 -1.87 13.30 -25.78
N LEU A 101 -1.84 14.12 -24.73
CA LEU A 101 -1.00 13.83 -23.58
C LEU A 101 -1.66 12.75 -22.71
N LEU A 102 -1.11 11.55 -22.74
CA LEU A 102 -1.55 10.45 -21.89
C LEU A 102 -0.93 10.58 -20.49
N LEU A 103 -1.78 10.74 -19.48
CA LEU A 103 -1.43 10.76 -18.07
C LEU A 103 -1.77 9.43 -17.40
N ILE A 104 -0.79 8.83 -16.73
CA ILE A 104 -0.98 7.60 -15.97
C ILE A 104 -0.31 7.64 -14.60
N GLY A 105 -0.84 6.86 -13.66
CA GLY A 105 -0.18 6.60 -12.37
C GLY A 105 0.93 5.54 -12.51
N ALA A 106 1.93 5.61 -11.65
CA ALA A 106 2.94 4.56 -11.49
C ALA A 106 2.32 3.24 -10.97
N PRO A 107 3.04 2.09 -11.07
CA PRO A 107 2.62 0.85 -10.41
C PRO A 107 2.49 1.06 -8.90
N HIS A 108 1.63 0.26 -8.25
CA HIS A 108 1.42 0.30 -6.80
C HIS A 108 2.75 0.33 -6.04
N PHE A 109 2.89 1.20 -5.04
CA PHE A 109 4.10 1.25 -4.22
C PHE A 109 4.39 -0.12 -3.61
N GLY A 110 5.64 -0.59 -3.75
CA GLY A 110 6.07 -1.94 -3.33
C GLY A 110 6.42 -2.88 -4.49
N VAL A 111 6.26 -2.43 -5.72
CA VAL A 111 6.59 -3.18 -6.93
C VAL A 111 7.97 -2.70 -7.43
N ALA A 112 9.01 -3.53 -7.21
CA ALA A 112 10.41 -3.26 -7.55
C ALA A 112 10.62 -2.80 -9.01
N ALA A 113 11.79 -2.20 -9.32
CA ALA A 113 12.19 -1.94 -10.71
C ALA A 113 12.16 -3.20 -11.60
N SER A 114 12.29 -4.40 -11.02
CA SER A 114 12.13 -5.71 -11.68
C SER A 114 10.68 -6.05 -12.06
N HIS A 115 9.69 -5.36 -11.50
CA HIS A 115 8.28 -5.49 -11.86
C HIS A 115 7.76 -4.29 -12.68
N PHE A 116 8.63 -3.35 -13.06
CA PHE A 116 8.30 -2.43 -14.16
C PHE A 116 8.01 -3.25 -15.41
N ALA A 117 8.81 -4.30 -15.67
CA ALA A 117 8.58 -5.26 -16.73
C ALA A 117 7.21 -5.95 -16.60
N GLY A 118 6.32 -5.72 -17.57
CA GLY A 118 4.97 -6.26 -17.55
C GLY A 118 3.96 -5.45 -16.73
N SER A 119 4.33 -4.29 -16.18
CA SER A 119 3.36 -3.35 -15.58
C SER A 119 2.56 -2.61 -16.65
N LEU A 120 1.38 -2.10 -16.32
CA LEU A 120 0.58 -1.28 -17.24
C LEU A 120 1.37 -0.09 -17.82
N PRO A 121 2.09 0.72 -17.01
CA PRO A 121 2.93 1.80 -17.51
C PRO A 121 3.97 1.36 -18.55
N GLU A 122 4.59 0.20 -18.32
CA GLU A 122 5.64 -0.33 -19.20
C GLU A 122 5.06 -0.94 -20.48
N GLN A 123 3.97 -1.70 -20.37
CA GLN A 123 3.25 -2.25 -21.52
C GLN A 123 2.73 -1.11 -22.43
N LEU A 124 2.20 -0.04 -21.84
CA LEU A 124 1.82 1.17 -22.58
C LEU A 124 3.04 1.87 -23.19
N ALA A 125 4.14 1.98 -22.45
CA ALA A 125 5.38 2.56 -22.98
C ALA A 125 5.94 1.77 -24.18
N ARG A 126 5.61 0.48 -24.34
CA ARG A 126 5.99 -0.30 -25.53
C ARG A 126 5.13 -0.01 -26.76
N ILE A 127 3.83 0.19 -26.58
CA ILE A 127 2.87 0.23 -27.71
C ILE A 127 2.41 1.64 -28.06
N HIS A 128 2.28 2.52 -27.06
CA HIS A 128 1.72 3.84 -27.25
C HIS A 128 2.73 4.74 -27.94
N ALA A 129 2.37 5.29 -29.10
CA ALA A 129 3.24 6.16 -29.88
C ALA A 129 3.21 7.64 -29.43
N GLY A 130 2.15 8.02 -28.69
CA GLY A 130 1.92 9.39 -28.26
C GLY A 130 2.73 9.84 -27.04
N PRO A 131 2.68 11.15 -26.73
CA PRO A 131 3.32 11.72 -25.57
C PRO A 131 2.66 11.22 -24.29
N MET A 132 3.50 10.84 -23.33
CA MET A 132 3.06 10.17 -22.12
C MET A 132 3.78 10.74 -20.91
N LEU A 133 3.04 11.02 -19.85
CA LEU A 133 3.57 11.47 -18.58
C LEU A 133 3.08 10.54 -17.47
N MET A 134 4.04 9.99 -16.73
CA MET A 134 3.78 9.13 -15.59
C MET A 134 3.97 9.91 -14.29
N CYS A 135 2.98 9.85 -13.40
CA CYS A 135 3.03 10.47 -12.09
C CYS A 135 3.45 9.45 -11.02
N LEU A 136 4.61 9.71 -10.42
CA LEU A 136 5.09 9.06 -9.22
C LEU A 136 4.72 9.96 -8.05
N SER A 137 3.82 9.49 -7.20
CA SER A 137 3.62 10.13 -5.90
C SER A 137 4.79 9.75 -5.00
N GLU A 138 5.08 10.49 -3.94
CA GLU A 138 5.81 9.92 -2.80
C GLU A 138 4.80 9.16 -1.92
N PRO A 139 5.14 7.97 -1.39
CA PRO A 139 4.27 7.32 -0.42
C PRO A 139 4.21 8.21 0.83
N PRO A 140 3.07 8.29 1.54
CA PRO A 140 3.00 9.10 2.74
C PRO A 140 4.05 8.60 3.75
N PRO A 141 4.74 9.50 4.48
CA PRO A 141 5.75 9.11 5.47
C PRO A 141 5.18 8.23 6.59
N SER A 142 3.85 8.20 6.74
CA SER A 142 3.16 7.17 7.52
C SER A 142 2.21 6.36 6.64
N PRO A 143 2.59 5.14 6.24
CA PRO A 143 1.70 4.27 5.48
C PRO A 143 0.45 3.90 6.31
N PRO A 144 -0.73 3.76 5.70
CA PRO A 144 -1.87 3.11 6.34
C PRO A 144 -1.53 1.65 6.71
N PHE A 145 -2.22 1.09 7.71
CA PHE A 145 -1.96 -0.28 8.16
C PHE A 145 -2.04 -1.31 7.03
N ARG A 146 -2.98 -1.14 6.08
CA ARG A 146 -3.19 -2.06 4.95
C ARG A 146 -2.01 -2.11 3.96
N ASP A 147 -1.06 -1.19 4.05
CA ASP A 147 0.13 -1.18 3.19
C ASP A 147 1.27 -2.06 3.73
N PHE A 148 1.18 -2.52 4.99
CA PHE A 148 2.21 -3.37 5.59
C PHE A 148 1.66 -4.47 6.50
N LEU A 149 0.38 -4.46 6.88
CA LEU A 149 -0.29 -5.49 7.66
C LEU A 149 -1.56 -5.92 6.93
N TRP A 150 -1.72 -7.23 6.74
CA TRP A 150 -2.88 -7.84 6.08
C TRP A 150 -3.61 -8.78 7.03
N GLU A 151 -4.91 -8.93 6.84
CA GLU A 151 -5.78 -9.79 7.65
C GLU A 151 -5.23 -11.23 7.77
N ALA A 152 -4.65 -11.76 6.68
CA ALA A 152 -4.02 -13.10 6.66
C ALA A 152 -2.83 -13.24 7.62
N ASN A 153 -2.21 -12.13 8.02
CA ASN A 153 -1.05 -12.07 8.91
C ASN A 153 -1.41 -11.68 10.35
N ILE A 154 -2.70 -11.72 10.69
CA ILE A 154 -3.20 -11.48 12.04
C ILE A 154 -3.61 -12.80 12.66
N THR A 155 -2.94 -13.17 13.75
CA THR A 155 -3.31 -14.34 14.56
C THR A 155 -3.89 -13.88 15.88
N MET A 156 -5.14 -14.24 16.14
CA MET A 156 -5.85 -13.84 17.35
C MET A 156 -5.89 -14.98 18.37
N GLY A 157 -6.10 -14.63 19.64
CA GLY A 157 -6.31 -15.62 20.70
C GLY A 157 -5.09 -16.51 20.97
N VAL A 158 -3.88 -16.02 20.71
CA VAL A 158 -2.65 -16.79 20.92
C VAL A 158 -2.42 -17.02 22.41
N GLN A 159 -2.20 -18.28 22.81
CA GLN A 159 -2.01 -18.71 24.19
C GLN A 159 -0.91 -19.77 24.30
N GLY A 160 -0.33 -19.94 25.49
CA GLY A 160 0.60 -21.03 25.80
C GLY A 160 1.94 -20.97 25.06
N ARG A 161 2.30 -19.82 24.50
CA ARG A 161 3.58 -19.62 23.79
C ARG A 161 4.49 -18.69 24.57
N ASP A 162 5.78 -18.98 24.52
CA ASP A 162 6.81 -18.06 24.97
C ASP A 162 7.13 -17.02 23.87
N ARG A 163 8.00 -16.07 24.22
CA ARG A 163 8.49 -15.01 23.32
C ARG A 163 8.95 -15.55 21.98
N ASP A 164 9.87 -16.52 22.01
CA ASP A 164 10.47 -17.06 20.79
C ASP A 164 9.43 -17.85 19.97
N GLY A 165 8.51 -18.54 20.63
CA GLY A 165 7.40 -19.27 20.02
C GLY A 165 6.41 -18.35 19.30
N VAL A 166 6.12 -17.17 19.85
CA VAL A 166 5.30 -16.15 19.16
C VAL A 166 6.05 -15.53 17.98
N ILE A 167 7.35 -15.23 18.12
CA ILE A 167 8.14 -14.70 17.00
C ILE A 167 8.17 -15.69 15.84
N ARG A 168 8.38 -16.99 16.10
CA ARG A 168 8.35 -18.03 15.07
C ARG A 168 6.97 -18.13 14.40
N LEU A 169 5.89 -18.13 15.20
CA LEU A 169 4.52 -18.13 14.69
C LEU A 169 4.27 -16.96 13.72
N LEU A 170 4.74 -15.76 14.05
CA LEU A 170 4.54 -14.58 13.20
C LEU A 170 5.35 -14.65 11.91
N VAL A 171 6.57 -15.18 11.95
CA VAL A 171 7.34 -15.45 10.72
C VAL A 171 6.63 -16.49 9.87
N ASP A 172 6.07 -17.54 10.49
CA ASP A 172 5.33 -18.59 9.77
C ASP A 172 4.13 -18.00 9.02
N ARG A 173 3.36 -17.12 9.68
CA ARG A 173 2.24 -16.41 9.02
C ARG A 173 2.69 -15.61 7.80
N LEU A 174 3.80 -14.88 7.92
CA LEU A 174 4.36 -14.12 6.79
C LEU A 174 4.80 -15.01 5.63
N CYS A 175 5.26 -16.22 5.91
CA CYS A 175 5.64 -17.18 4.87
C CYS A 175 4.42 -17.83 4.23
N GLU A 176 3.44 -18.24 5.04
CA GLU A 176 2.19 -18.85 4.57
C GLU A 176 1.37 -17.92 3.67
N SER A 177 1.41 -16.61 3.92
CA SER A 177 0.75 -15.60 3.07
C SER A 177 1.55 -15.20 1.82
N GLY A 178 2.77 -15.72 1.66
CA GLY A 178 3.66 -15.38 0.54
C GLY A 178 4.33 -14.00 0.64
N VAL A 179 4.15 -13.29 1.76
CA VAL A 179 4.77 -11.97 1.98
C VAL A 179 6.27 -12.08 2.18
N VAL A 180 6.72 -13.12 2.87
CA VAL A 180 8.14 -13.49 3.01
C VAL A 180 8.36 -14.81 2.27
N PRO A 181 9.29 -14.89 1.31
CA PRO A 181 9.64 -16.16 0.66
C PRO A 181 10.01 -17.24 1.68
N ALA A 182 9.52 -18.47 1.48
CA ALA A 182 9.71 -19.58 2.42
C ALA A 182 11.20 -19.88 2.68
N GLU A 183 12.06 -19.64 1.70
CA GLU A 183 13.51 -19.79 1.78
C GLU A 183 14.14 -18.81 2.77
N LEU A 184 13.53 -17.63 2.96
CA LEU A 184 14.00 -16.61 3.88
C LEU A 184 13.51 -16.80 5.31
N ARG A 185 12.59 -17.75 5.55
CA ARG A 185 12.01 -18.02 6.87
C ARG A 185 13.06 -18.16 7.96
N GLN A 186 14.05 -19.04 7.76
CA GLN A 186 15.06 -19.34 8.77
C GLN A 186 15.93 -18.11 9.07
N THR A 187 16.28 -17.35 8.05
CA THR A 187 17.02 -16.09 8.19
C THR A 187 16.20 -15.06 8.95
N CYS A 188 14.89 -14.94 8.66
CA CYS A 188 13.98 -14.03 9.33
C CYS A 188 13.84 -14.35 10.82
N VAL A 189 13.58 -15.62 11.17
CA VAL A 189 13.54 -16.07 12.57
C VAL A 189 14.86 -15.75 13.28
N LYS A 190 15.99 -16.15 12.69
CA LYS A 190 17.31 -15.95 13.29
C LYS A 190 17.56 -14.47 13.58
N ARG A 191 17.24 -13.57 12.65
CA ARG A 191 17.45 -12.14 12.80
C ARG A 191 16.51 -11.49 13.81
N ALA A 192 15.23 -11.87 13.82
CA ALA A 192 14.27 -11.38 14.81
C ALA A 192 14.67 -11.79 16.24
N LEU A 193 15.02 -13.06 16.45
CA LEU A 193 15.45 -13.56 17.76
C LEU A 193 16.80 -12.96 18.18
N ALA A 194 17.76 -12.82 17.26
CA ALA A 194 19.03 -12.17 17.56
C ALA A 194 18.82 -10.72 17.99
N ARG A 195 17.88 -9.99 17.36
CA ARG A 195 17.53 -8.63 17.76
C ARG A 195 16.91 -8.58 19.15
N GLU A 196 16.00 -9.49 19.44
CA GLU A 196 15.34 -9.59 20.76
C GLU A 196 16.34 -9.93 21.87
N ALA A 197 17.34 -10.77 21.57
CA ALA A 197 18.40 -11.12 22.52
C ALA A 197 19.32 -9.95 22.90
N LEU A 198 19.44 -8.91 22.07
CA LEU A 198 20.17 -7.68 22.41
C LEU A 198 19.46 -6.85 23.49
N GLY A 199 18.16 -7.06 23.66
CA GLY A 199 17.33 -6.34 24.60
C GLY A 199 15.87 -6.40 24.17
N SER A 200 14.99 -6.45 25.17
CA SER A 200 13.53 -6.57 24.96
C SER A 200 13.02 -5.51 23.99
N THR A 201 12.12 -5.92 23.10
CA THR A 201 11.41 -5.01 22.20
C THR A 201 10.05 -4.57 22.72
N VAL A 202 9.78 -4.78 24.01
CA VAL A 202 8.60 -4.22 24.69
C VAL A 202 8.72 -2.70 24.74
N VAL A 203 7.70 -2.01 24.25
CA VAL A 203 7.67 -0.53 24.16
C VAL A 203 6.63 0.11 25.06
N GLY A 204 6.03 -0.67 25.98
CA GLY A 204 4.90 -0.24 26.79
C GLY A 204 3.56 -0.44 26.08
N CYS A 205 2.47 0.06 26.68
CA CYS A 205 1.11 -0.07 26.14
C CYS A 205 0.73 -1.51 25.75
N GLN A 206 1.20 -2.49 26.53
CA GLN A 206 0.99 -3.92 26.27
C GLN A 206 1.50 -4.38 24.89
N THR A 207 2.52 -3.71 24.32
CA THR A 207 2.97 -3.93 22.95
C THR A 207 4.46 -4.31 22.88
N ALA A 208 4.81 -5.27 22.03
CA ALA A 208 6.18 -5.60 21.65
C ALA A 208 6.37 -5.53 20.13
N LEU A 209 7.55 -5.10 19.70
CA LEU A 209 7.89 -4.81 18.30
C LEU A 209 9.16 -5.57 17.83
N PRO A 210 9.16 -6.92 17.87
CA PRO A 210 10.26 -7.68 17.31
C PRO A 210 10.42 -7.35 15.82
N HIS A 211 11.66 -7.32 15.33
CA HIS A 211 11.91 -6.95 13.94
C HIS A 211 13.11 -7.66 13.33
N ALA A 212 13.03 -7.89 12.01
CA ALA A 212 14.08 -8.52 11.23
C ALA A 212 14.44 -7.68 9.99
N LEU A 213 15.72 -7.38 9.85
CA LEU A 213 16.28 -6.75 8.66
C LEU A 213 16.77 -7.81 7.67
N LEU A 214 16.08 -7.98 6.55
CA LEU A 214 16.40 -8.93 5.48
C LEU A 214 17.06 -8.19 4.30
N PRO A 215 18.33 -8.49 3.96
CA PRO A 215 19.05 -7.78 2.88
C PRO A 215 18.39 -7.89 1.50
N ASP A 216 17.84 -9.06 1.17
CA ASP A 216 17.25 -9.37 -0.14
C ASP A 216 15.72 -9.18 -0.18
N TYR A 217 15.15 -8.62 0.89
CA TYR A 217 13.75 -8.21 0.93
C TYR A 217 13.64 -6.76 0.43
N ASP A 218 12.55 -6.40 -0.25
CA ASP A 218 12.31 -5.02 -0.65
C ASP A 218 10.92 -4.58 -0.20
N GLY A 219 10.86 -3.79 0.87
CA GLY A 219 9.63 -3.31 1.45
C GLY A 219 9.58 -3.40 2.97
N VAL A 220 8.36 -3.25 3.48
CA VAL A 220 8.03 -3.40 4.90
C VAL A 220 6.77 -4.24 5.00
N ALA A 221 6.81 -5.27 5.83
CA ALA A 221 5.66 -6.06 6.19
C ALA A 221 5.59 -6.27 7.69
N ALA A 222 4.40 -6.58 8.17
CA ALA A 222 4.14 -6.91 9.54
C ALA A 222 3.19 -8.10 9.67
N ALA A 223 3.33 -8.81 10.78
CA ALA A 223 2.36 -9.75 11.28
C ALA A 223 2.02 -9.40 12.74
N LEU A 224 0.78 -9.66 13.14
CA LEU A 224 0.27 -9.35 14.47
C LEU A 224 -0.18 -10.61 15.18
N ALA A 225 0.27 -10.80 16.42
CA ALA A 225 -0.32 -11.74 17.36
C ALA A 225 -1.08 -10.97 18.45
N VAL A 226 -2.35 -11.30 18.63
CA VAL A 226 -3.15 -10.85 19.77
C VAL A 226 -3.17 -11.97 20.82
N CYS A 227 -2.55 -11.69 21.96
CA CYS A 227 -2.33 -12.61 23.08
C CYS A 227 -3.07 -12.07 24.33
N PRO A 228 -4.34 -12.44 24.58
CA PRO A 228 -5.14 -11.85 25.65
C PRO A 228 -4.52 -11.97 27.07
N ALA A 229 -3.81 -13.07 27.32
CA ALA A 229 -3.11 -13.34 28.58
C ALA A 229 -1.73 -12.65 28.67
N GLY A 230 -1.24 -12.08 27.58
CA GLY A 230 0.12 -11.55 27.46
C GLY A 230 1.18 -12.65 27.29
N VAL A 231 2.37 -12.25 26.85
CA VAL A 231 3.55 -13.12 26.68
C VAL A 231 4.74 -12.48 27.37
N VAL A 232 5.51 -13.23 28.15
CA VAL A 232 6.69 -12.70 28.85
C VAL A 232 7.85 -12.57 27.86
N PHE A 233 8.34 -11.34 27.64
CA PHE A 233 9.47 -11.04 26.74
C PHE A 233 10.79 -10.85 27.49
N GLY A 234 10.73 -10.39 28.75
CA GLY A 234 11.87 -10.16 29.62
C GLY A 234 11.48 -10.20 31.10
N SER A 235 12.48 -10.25 31.98
CA SER A 235 12.26 -10.24 33.43
C SER A 235 11.89 -8.84 33.91
N GLY A 236 10.82 -8.73 34.71
CA GLY A 236 10.38 -7.46 35.30
C GLY A 236 9.53 -6.56 34.38
N GLU A 237 9.27 -7.00 33.16
CA GLU A 237 8.44 -6.26 32.19
C GLU A 237 6.97 -6.71 32.24
N ALA A 238 6.07 -5.77 32.03
CA ALA A 238 4.66 -6.09 31.85
C ALA A 238 4.48 -6.91 30.55
N ALA A 239 3.83 -8.06 30.65
CA ALA A 239 3.65 -8.97 29.52
C ALA A 239 2.86 -8.31 28.37
N PRO A 240 3.46 -8.08 27.19
CA PRO A 240 2.75 -7.56 26.02
C PRO A 240 1.64 -8.50 25.56
N LYS A 241 0.49 -7.91 25.20
CA LYS A 241 -0.66 -8.58 24.59
C LYS A 241 -0.69 -8.44 23.07
N PHE A 242 0.00 -7.46 22.51
CA PHE A 242 0.04 -7.18 21.08
C PHE A 242 1.47 -7.27 20.59
N ILE A 243 1.77 -8.26 19.75
CA ILE A 243 3.12 -8.47 19.23
C ILE A 243 3.08 -8.21 17.73
N PHE A 244 3.71 -7.13 17.29
CA PHE A 244 3.88 -6.80 15.89
C PHE A 244 5.29 -7.17 15.45
N LEU A 245 5.43 -8.26 14.69
CA LEU A 245 6.68 -8.57 14.02
C LEU A 245 6.80 -7.69 12.77
N LEU A 246 7.88 -6.91 12.65
CA LEU A 246 8.17 -6.12 11.45
C LEU A 246 9.33 -6.73 10.66
N VAL A 247 9.15 -6.87 9.36
CA VAL A 247 10.19 -7.31 8.41
C VAL A 247 10.46 -6.17 7.45
N SER A 248 11.73 -5.81 7.26
CA SER A 248 12.14 -4.74 6.37
C SER A 248 13.51 -5.01 5.74
N SER A 249 13.99 -4.08 4.92
CA SER A 249 15.35 -4.07 4.40
C SER A 249 16.03 -2.73 4.57
N ALA A 250 17.35 -2.68 4.36
CA ALA A 250 18.15 -1.47 4.53
C ALA A 250 17.67 -0.33 3.60
N ARG A 251 17.06 -0.67 2.47
CA ARG A 251 16.50 0.29 1.50
C ARG A 251 15.14 0.85 1.90
N SER A 252 14.49 0.27 2.91
CA SER A 252 13.13 0.61 3.35
C SER A 252 13.07 1.27 4.73
N HIS A 253 14.15 1.95 5.14
CA HIS A 253 14.28 2.51 6.49
C HIS A 253 13.16 3.50 6.85
N ASP A 254 12.87 4.47 5.97
CA ASP A 254 11.83 5.48 6.24
C ASP A 254 10.43 4.87 6.33
N ARG A 255 10.14 3.88 5.46
CA ARG A 255 8.88 3.12 5.51
C ARG A 255 8.73 2.33 6.80
N TYR A 256 9.83 1.76 7.29
CA TYR A 256 9.87 1.02 8.54
C TYR A 256 9.59 1.95 9.72
N LEU A 257 10.21 3.13 9.76
CA LEU A 257 9.92 4.16 10.77
C LEU A 257 8.46 4.63 10.69
N GLY A 258 7.91 4.79 9.48
CA GLY A 258 6.51 5.14 9.26
C GLY A 258 5.53 4.10 9.80
N ALA A 259 5.82 2.82 9.59
CA ALA A 259 5.04 1.69 10.11
C ALA A 259 5.12 1.61 11.65
N LEU A 260 6.32 1.76 12.22
CA LEU A 260 6.52 1.84 13.67
C LEU A 260 5.70 2.98 14.29
N ALA A 261 5.80 4.19 13.74
CA ALA A 261 5.10 5.36 14.24
C ALA A 261 3.57 5.17 14.16
N ARG A 262 3.07 4.48 13.12
CA ARG A 262 1.66 4.15 12.97
C ARG A 262 1.20 3.17 14.05
N ILE A 263 1.93 2.08 14.26
CA ILE A 263 1.65 1.10 15.32
C ILE A 263 1.66 1.81 16.68
N ALA A 264 2.73 2.56 16.99
CA ALA A 264 2.86 3.25 18.27
C ALA A 264 1.68 4.19 18.56
N ARG A 265 1.28 5.03 17.59
CA ARG A 265 0.13 5.94 17.76
C ARG A 265 -1.16 5.18 18.06
N GLN A 266 -1.41 4.08 17.37
CA GLN A 266 -2.62 3.30 17.59
C GLN A 266 -2.61 2.57 18.93
N MET A 267 -1.45 2.07 19.33
CA MET A 267 -1.31 1.31 20.57
C MET A 267 -1.25 2.20 21.82
N ILE A 268 -0.95 3.49 21.71
CA ILE A 268 -1.06 4.44 22.83
C ILE A 268 -2.53 4.61 23.26
N ASP A 269 -3.47 4.58 22.32
CA ASP A 269 -4.90 4.70 22.60
C ASP A 269 -5.46 3.45 23.30
N ALA A 270 -5.98 3.64 24.52
CA ALA A 270 -6.54 2.57 25.32
C ALA A 270 -7.82 1.99 24.72
N ASP A 271 -8.65 2.82 24.08
CA ASP A 271 -9.90 2.39 23.47
C ASP A 271 -9.63 1.46 22.30
N THR A 272 -8.60 1.77 21.49
CA THR A 272 -8.18 0.87 20.42
C THR A 272 -7.66 -0.46 20.96
N ARG A 273 -6.82 -0.45 22.00
CA ARG A 273 -6.36 -1.72 22.62
C ARG A 273 -7.54 -2.56 23.09
N GLN A 274 -8.53 -1.94 23.72
CA GLN A 274 -9.74 -2.63 24.19
C GLN A 274 -10.59 -3.15 23.02
N ALA A 275 -10.71 -2.38 21.94
CA ALA A 275 -11.43 -2.78 20.74
C ALA A 275 -10.77 -4.00 20.08
N VAL A 276 -9.45 -3.97 19.87
CA VAL A 276 -8.68 -5.09 19.29
C VAL A 276 -8.82 -6.36 20.13
N LEU A 277 -8.82 -6.26 21.47
CA LEU A 277 -9.03 -7.42 22.35
C LEU A 277 -10.45 -8.00 22.26
N SER A 278 -11.42 -7.21 21.84
CA SER A 278 -12.83 -7.61 21.74
C SER A 278 -13.24 -8.09 20.34
N CYS A 279 -12.34 -7.98 19.35
CA CYS A 279 -12.60 -8.39 17.97
C CYS A 279 -12.78 -9.90 17.83
N ALA A 280 -13.69 -10.32 16.96
CA ALA A 280 -13.95 -11.72 16.65
C ALA A 280 -13.24 -12.20 15.37
N THR A 281 -12.85 -11.27 14.49
CA THR A 281 -12.21 -11.58 13.20
C THR A 281 -10.96 -10.71 12.93
N PRO A 282 -10.00 -11.19 12.11
CA PRO A 282 -8.87 -10.38 11.64
C PRO A 282 -9.29 -9.07 10.95
N THR A 283 -10.41 -9.11 10.22
CA THR A 283 -10.98 -7.92 9.57
C THR A 283 -11.41 -6.87 10.60
N ASP A 284 -12.04 -7.29 11.69
CA ASP A 284 -12.43 -6.38 12.78
C ASP A 284 -11.19 -5.75 13.43
N VAL A 285 -10.12 -6.53 13.62
CA VAL A 285 -8.84 -6.03 14.13
C VAL A 285 -8.26 -4.97 13.19
N MET A 286 -8.24 -5.23 11.88
CA MET A 286 -7.78 -4.24 10.90
C MET A 286 -8.59 -2.95 10.93
N ASN A 287 -9.91 -3.06 11.07
CA ASN A 287 -10.79 -1.89 11.17
C ASN A 287 -10.56 -1.11 12.47
N ALA A 288 -10.36 -1.80 13.60
CA ALA A 288 -10.03 -1.17 14.86
C ALA A 288 -8.68 -0.44 14.80
N LEU A 289 -7.67 -1.03 14.13
CA LEU A 289 -6.35 -0.42 13.97
C LEU A 289 -6.33 0.73 12.95
N ALA A 290 -7.20 0.73 11.96
CA ALA A 290 -7.29 1.81 10.98
C ALA A 290 -7.83 3.13 11.58
N GLY A 291 -8.45 3.07 12.77
CA GLY A 291 -9.11 4.19 13.42
C GLY A 291 -10.46 4.55 12.77
N LYS A 292 -11.25 5.39 13.45
CA LYS A 292 -12.42 6.02 12.81
C LYS A 292 -11.91 6.97 11.70
N PRO A 293 -12.55 7.02 10.52
CA PRO A 293 -12.21 8.04 9.53
C PRO A 293 -12.30 9.40 10.21
N SER A 294 -11.23 10.19 10.12
CA SER A 294 -11.24 11.58 10.53
C SER A 294 -12.36 12.27 9.75
N VAL A 295 -13.39 12.73 10.46
CA VAL A 295 -14.48 13.53 9.91
C VAL A 295 -13.93 14.86 9.42
#